data_AF-A0AAN8QXN2-F1
#
_entry.id   AF-A0AAN8QXN2-F1
#
_cell.length_a   1.000
_cell.length_b   1.000
_cell.length_c   1.000
_cell.angle_alpha   90.00
_cell.angle_beta   90.00
_cell.angle_gamma   90.00
#
_symmetry.space_group_name_H-M   'P 1'
#
loop_
_entity.id
_entity.type
_entity.pdbx_description
1 polymer ?
#
loop_
_entity_poly.entity_id
_entity_poly.type
_entity_poly.pdbx_seq_one_letter_code
_entity_poly.pdbx_strand_id
1 'polypeptide(L)'
;MIIQSRKHANDVFDVLEYLHSEKEKNVVCAINGCSKLFCTSLERRDLYVGQLPKEELLIGDRSADEKYCMFMRHRYNDCLEQLLEHINHESYQIKESALCALMKFASMEGKFTLQDLDWSEHYSFPRELIQAVVERLLSQMEDMALLISRFQEYLEMEDVRYYVMSSVRENLGRVMDKNKGAIQTPHTAWLLPL
;
A
#
# COMPACT_ATOMS: atom_id res chain seq x y z
N MET A 1 25.31 -18.29 4.00
CA MET A 1 23.97 -18.74 4.42
C MET A 1 23.84 -18.50 5.92
N ILE A 2 23.36 -17.31 6.32
CA ILE A 2 23.15 -16.92 7.74
C ILE A 2 21.90 -16.05 7.77
N ILE A 3 20.71 -16.64 7.70
CA ILE A 3 19.45 -15.89 7.91
C ILE A 3 18.42 -16.70 8.72
N GLN A 4 18.88 -17.69 9.51
CA GLN A 4 18.01 -18.47 10.42
C GLN A 4 17.82 -17.81 11.80
N SER A 5 18.14 -16.53 11.95
CA SER A 5 18.24 -15.91 13.27
C SER A 5 17.00 -15.09 13.62
N ARG A 6 16.31 -15.45 14.72
CA ARG A 6 15.31 -14.62 15.42
C ARG A 6 15.76 -13.17 15.65
N LYS A 7 17.08 -12.93 15.69
CA LYS A 7 17.68 -11.61 15.88
C LYS A 7 17.27 -10.60 14.79
N HIS A 8 17.10 -11.05 13.55
CA HIS A 8 16.71 -10.16 12.45
C HIS A 8 15.21 -9.94 12.32
N ALA A 9 14.39 -10.86 12.84
CA ALA A 9 12.95 -10.64 12.91
C ALA A 9 12.63 -9.47 13.85
N ASN A 10 13.34 -9.40 14.99
CA ASN A 10 13.23 -8.27 15.93
C ASN A 10 13.64 -6.95 15.25
N ASP A 11 14.74 -6.94 14.48
CA ASP A 11 15.16 -5.73 13.76
C ASP A 11 14.07 -5.21 12.79
N VAL A 12 13.28 -6.11 12.17
CA VAL A 12 12.16 -5.72 11.30
C VAL A 12 11.01 -5.13 12.12
N PHE A 13 10.66 -5.77 13.24
CA PHE A 13 9.63 -5.25 14.14
C PHE A 13 9.98 -3.88 14.70
N ASP A 14 11.23 -3.70 15.14
CA ASP A 14 11.72 -2.43 15.70
C ASP A 14 11.55 -1.30 14.67
N VAL A 15 11.90 -1.54 13.40
CA VAL A 15 11.74 -0.53 12.33
C VAL A 15 10.26 -0.20 12.07
N LEU A 16 9.39 -1.21 12.06
CA LEU A 16 7.94 -1.01 11.85
C LEU A 16 7.29 -0.30 13.04
N GLU A 17 7.75 -0.55 14.26
CA GLU A 17 7.25 0.14 15.46
C GLU A 17 7.44 1.67 15.34
N TYR A 18 8.58 2.11 14.80
CA TYR A 18 8.84 3.54 14.61
C TYR A 18 7.94 4.24 13.58
N LEU A 19 7.19 3.52 12.74
CA LEU A 19 6.16 4.11 11.88
C LEU A 19 5.05 4.77 12.70
N HIS A 20 4.81 4.29 13.92
CA HIS A 20 3.78 4.79 14.82
C HIS A 20 4.31 5.84 15.82
N SER A 21 5.53 6.35 15.61
CA SER A 21 6.13 7.32 16.52
C SER A 21 5.42 8.68 16.45
N GLU A 22 5.22 9.33 17.60
CA GLU A 22 4.71 10.71 17.65
C GLU A 22 5.69 11.73 17.05
N LYS A 23 6.97 11.37 16.93
CA LYS A 23 8.00 12.27 16.40
C LYS A 23 8.08 12.10 14.89
N GLU A 24 7.72 13.15 14.16
CA GLU A 24 7.77 13.18 12.69
C GLU A 24 9.10 12.65 12.11
N LYS A 25 10.24 13.07 12.66
CA LYS A 25 11.56 12.60 12.22
C LYS A 25 11.74 11.09 12.36
N ASN A 26 11.18 10.48 13.40
CA ASN A 26 11.28 9.04 13.61
C ASN A 26 10.45 8.29 12.56
N VAL A 27 9.23 8.77 12.29
CA VAL A 27 8.35 8.20 11.26
C VAL A 27 9.01 8.28 9.89
N VAL A 28 9.51 9.45 9.49
CA VAL A 28 10.21 9.62 8.21
C VAL A 28 11.45 8.71 8.10
N CYS A 29 12.23 8.59 9.18
CA CYS A 29 13.36 7.64 9.22
C CYS A 29 12.90 6.19 9.08
N ALA A 30 11.80 5.81 9.73
CA ALA A 30 11.21 4.47 9.65
C ALA A 30 10.69 4.15 8.25
N ILE A 31 10.00 5.10 7.59
CA ILE A 31 9.56 4.97 6.20
C ILE A 31 10.75 4.69 5.29
N ASN A 32 11.84 5.47 5.44
CA ASN A 32 13.06 5.26 4.65
C ASN A 32 13.73 3.90 4.96
N GLY A 33 13.75 3.50 6.23
CA GLY A 33 14.23 2.20 6.68
C GLY A 33 13.45 1.05 6.06
N CYS A 34 12.12 1.08 6.14
CA CYS A 34 11.21 0.12 5.53
C CYS A 34 11.40 0.06 4.01
N SER A 35 11.46 1.23 3.37
CA SER A 35 11.68 1.33 1.92
C SER A 35 12.97 0.62 1.52
N LYS A 36 14.08 0.88 2.22
CA LYS A 36 15.36 0.22 1.95
C LYS A 36 15.31 -1.28 2.22
N LEU A 37 14.76 -1.68 3.37
CA LEU A 37 14.62 -3.07 3.78
C LEU A 37 13.87 -3.88 2.72
N PHE A 38 12.63 -3.48 2.42
CA PHE A 38 11.77 -4.28 1.57
C PHE A 38 12.12 -4.19 0.09
N CYS A 39 12.65 -3.07 -0.40
CA CYS A 39 13.21 -3.04 -1.76
C CYS A 39 14.37 -4.04 -1.90
N THR A 40 15.26 -4.11 -0.91
CA THR A 40 16.38 -5.06 -0.91
C THR A 40 15.87 -6.50 -0.85
N SER A 41 14.86 -6.76 -0.03
CA SER A 41 14.26 -8.10 0.09
C SER A 41 13.52 -8.52 -1.20
N LEU A 42 12.88 -7.58 -1.90
CA LEU A 42 12.28 -7.84 -3.23
C LEU A 42 13.33 -8.20 -4.27
N GLU A 43 14.42 -7.42 -4.35
CA GLU A 43 15.53 -7.69 -5.28
C GLU A 43 16.17 -9.06 -5.05
N ARG A 44 16.29 -9.45 -3.78
CA ARG A 44 16.87 -10.73 -3.36
C ARG A 44 15.91 -11.91 -3.45
N ARG A 45 14.62 -11.65 -3.72
CA ARG A 45 13.54 -12.64 -3.72
C ARG A 45 13.38 -13.33 -2.35
N ASP A 46 13.56 -12.55 -1.28
CA ASP A 46 13.41 -12.98 0.12
C ASP A 46 11.94 -12.86 0.60
N LEU A 47 11.00 -12.53 -0.28
CA LEU A 47 9.56 -12.48 0.00
C LEU A 47 8.86 -13.66 -0.68
N TYR A 48 7.86 -14.20 0.00
CA TYR A 48 7.01 -15.25 -0.57
C TYR A 48 6.24 -14.75 -1.80
N VAL A 49 6.27 -15.54 -2.87
CA VAL A 49 5.58 -15.29 -4.15
C VAL A 49 4.33 -16.17 -4.23
N GLY A 50 3.24 -15.60 -4.74
CA GLY A 50 1.96 -16.25 -4.88
C GLY A 50 1.01 -15.97 -3.72
N GLN A 51 -0.02 -16.80 -3.58
CA GLN A 51 -1.05 -16.58 -2.58
C GLN A 51 -0.49 -16.79 -1.17
N LEU A 52 -0.36 -15.70 -0.41
CA LEU A 52 0.15 -15.72 0.95
C LEU A 52 -0.87 -16.38 1.89
N PRO A 53 -0.51 -17.50 2.56
CA PRO A 53 -1.36 -18.09 3.59
C PRO A 53 -1.55 -17.14 4.76
N LYS A 54 -2.62 -17.31 5.55
CA LYS A 54 -2.78 -16.57 6.81
C LYS A 54 -1.64 -16.90 7.77
N GLU A 55 -1.24 -15.93 8.58
CA GLU A 55 -0.11 -16.07 9.51
C GLU A 55 -0.30 -17.22 10.53
N GLU A 56 -1.55 -17.48 10.93
CA GLU A 56 -1.95 -18.61 11.79
C GLU A 56 -1.67 -19.99 11.16
N LEU A 57 -1.62 -20.07 9.83
CA LEU A 57 -1.38 -21.30 9.06
C LEU A 57 0.11 -21.54 8.77
N LEU A 58 1.01 -20.68 9.28
CA LEU A 58 2.46 -20.89 9.21
C LEU A 58 2.93 -22.05 10.12
N ILE A 59 2.04 -22.53 11.00
CA ILE A 59 2.24 -23.69 11.87
C ILE A 59 1.98 -24.97 11.05
N GLY A 60 2.94 -25.34 10.21
CA GLY A 60 2.90 -26.58 9.41
C GLY A 60 4.29 -27.09 9.04
N ASP A 61 4.34 -28.17 8.25
CA ASP A 61 5.57 -28.87 7.80
C ASP A 61 6.40 -28.11 6.73
N ARG A 62 6.27 -26.78 6.67
CA ARG A 62 7.07 -25.93 5.79
C ARG A 62 8.50 -25.78 6.29
N SER A 63 9.42 -25.59 5.35
CA SER A 63 10.83 -25.34 5.66
C SER A 63 11.01 -24.03 6.43
N ALA A 64 12.12 -23.89 7.17
CA ALA A 64 12.43 -22.67 7.91
C ALA A 64 12.57 -21.45 6.98
N ASP A 65 13.16 -21.65 5.80
CA ASP A 65 13.36 -20.59 4.80
C ASP A 65 12.03 -20.13 4.21
N GLU A 66 11.13 -21.07 3.90
CA GLU A 66 9.79 -20.74 3.39
C GLU A 66 8.95 -19.98 4.43
N LYS A 67 9.00 -20.41 5.70
CA LYS A 67 8.35 -19.70 6.82
C LYS A 67 8.89 -18.27 6.97
N TYR A 68 10.20 -18.08 6.78
CA TYR A 68 10.82 -16.76 6.81
C TYR A 68 10.34 -15.86 5.66
N CYS A 69 10.32 -16.37 4.42
CA CYS A 69 9.83 -15.60 3.27
C CYS A 69 8.35 -15.19 3.43
N MET A 70 7.53 -16.08 4.01
CA MET A 70 6.14 -15.77 4.34
C MET A 70 6.02 -14.70 5.42
N PHE A 71 6.78 -14.85 6.51
CA PHE A 71 6.85 -13.85 7.57
C PHE A 71 7.25 -12.47 7.01
N MET A 72 8.30 -12.40 6.19
CA MET A 72 8.74 -11.16 5.55
C MET A 72 7.68 -10.57 4.62
N ARG A 73 6.92 -11.41 3.90
CA ARG A 73 5.82 -10.96 3.06
C ARG A 73 4.65 -10.39 3.87
N HIS A 74 4.32 -10.98 5.02
CA HIS A 74 3.33 -10.38 5.95
C HIS A 74 3.80 -9.02 6.44
N ARG A 75 5.03 -8.91 6.94
CA ARG A 75 5.59 -7.63 7.42
C ARG A 75 5.66 -6.56 6.33
N TYR A 76 5.89 -6.97 5.08
CA TYR A 76 5.81 -6.07 3.93
C TYR A 76 4.38 -5.56 3.70
N ASN A 77 3.38 -6.43 3.78
CA ASN A 77 1.97 -6.02 3.63
C ASN A 77 1.55 -5.08 4.77
N ASP A 78 1.94 -5.39 6.01
CA ASP A 78 1.68 -4.51 7.16
C ASP A 78 2.32 -3.12 6.93
N CYS A 79 3.53 -3.08 6.38
CA CYS A 79 4.20 -1.84 6.00
C CYS A 79 3.41 -1.07 4.91
N LEU A 80 2.92 -1.76 3.87
CA LEU A 80 2.10 -1.12 2.85
C LEU A 80 0.84 -0.48 3.43
N GLU A 81 0.14 -1.19 4.31
CA GLU A 81 -1.06 -0.68 4.99
C GLU A 81 -0.74 0.58 5.81
N GLN A 82 0.33 0.55 6.60
CA GLN A 82 0.76 1.70 7.40
C GLN A 82 1.19 2.91 6.53
N LEU A 83 1.91 2.68 5.43
CA LEU A 83 2.27 3.75 4.50
C LEU A 83 1.02 4.34 3.81
N LEU A 84 0.03 3.52 3.46
CA LEU A 84 -1.24 3.99 2.90
C LEU A 84 -2.03 4.83 3.90
N GLU A 85 -1.95 4.51 5.20
CA GLU A 85 -2.52 5.35 6.26
C GLU A 85 -1.78 6.69 6.38
N HIS A 86 -0.45 6.67 6.29
CA HIS A 86 0.38 7.88 6.33
C HIS A 86 0.15 8.87 5.17
N ILE A 87 -0.46 8.46 4.05
CA ILE A 87 -0.91 9.39 2.99
C ILE A 87 -1.92 10.42 3.54
N ASN A 88 -2.67 10.07 4.60
CA ASN A 88 -3.64 10.95 5.24
C ASN A 88 -3.08 11.57 6.53
N HIS A 89 -1.77 11.55 6.75
CA HIS A 89 -1.16 12.13 7.95
C HIS A 89 -1.20 13.67 7.92
N GLU A 90 -1.33 14.35 9.06
CA GLU A 90 -1.37 15.82 9.11
C GLU A 90 -0.09 16.48 8.56
N SER A 91 1.08 15.91 8.87
CA SER A 91 2.37 16.34 8.33
C SER A 91 2.54 15.97 6.85
N TYR A 92 2.75 16.99 6.01
CA TYR A 92 3.10 16.82 4.61
C TYR A 92 4.40 16.02 4.42
N GLN A 93 5.39 16.16 5.30
CA GLN A 93 6.65 15.45 5.17
C GLN A 93 6.46 13.93 5.29
N ILE A 94 5.58 13.50 6.19
CA ILE A 94 5.19 12.09 6.32
C ILE A 94 4.40 11.63 5.09
N LYS A 95 3.41 12.43 4.64
CA LYS A 95 2.62 12.13 3.43
C LYS A 95 3.48 11.91 2.21
N GLU A 96 4.38 12.86 1.94
CA GLU A 96 5.28 12.80 0.79
C GLU A 96 6.25 11.61 0.89
N SER A 97 6.82 11.37 2.06
CA SER A 97 7.73 10.25 2.29
C SER A 97 7.02 8.91 2.06
N ALA A 98 5.80 8.76 2.57
CA ALA A 98 4.98 7.57 2.40
C ALA A 98 4.63 7.35 0.92
N LEU A 99 4.18 8.40 0.22
CA LEU A 99 3.89 8.33 -1.21
C LEU A 99 5.13 7.88 -2.02
N CYS A 100 6.29 8.48 -1.75
CA CYS A 100 7.53 8.10 -2.44
C CYS A 100 7.91 6.63 -2.17
N ALA A 101 7.75 6.16 -0.93
CA ALA A 101 8.02 4.77 -0.58
C ALA A 101 7.05 3.80 -1.28
N LEU A 102 5.74 4.10 -1.30
CA LEU A 102 4.72 3.29 -1.99
C LEU A 102 4.96 3.20 -3.50
N MET A 103 5.31 4.32 -4.13
CA MET A 103 5.62 4.32 -5.57
C MET A 103 6.92 3.59 -5.89
N LYS A 104 7.90 3.63 -4.99
CA LYS A 104 9.09 2.80 -5.11
C LYS A 104 8.76 1.32 -4.97
N PHE A 105 7.92 0.95 -4.01
CA PHE A 105 7.42 -0.43 -3.88
C PHE A 105 6.68 -0.91 -5.12
N ALA A 106 5.79 -0.08 -5.70
CA ALA A 106 5.14 -0.39 -6.96
C ALA A 106 6.16 -0.65 -8.09
N SER A 107 7.19 0.20 -8.21
CA SER A 107 8.26 -0.01 -9.19
C SER A 107 9.03 -1.32 -8.96
N MET A 108 9.27 -1.68 -7.70
CA MET A 108 9.96 -2.92 -7.34
C MET A 108 9.12 -4.16 -7.59
N GLU A 109 7.83 -4.16 -7.24
CA GLU A 109 6.90 -5.24 -7.58
C GLU A 109 6.78 -5.43 -9.09
N GLY A 110 6.82 -4.33 -9.85
CA GLY A 110 6.87 -4.36 -11.32
C GLY A 110 8.04 -5.14 -11.89
N LYS A 111 9.18 -5.15 -11.19
CA LYS A 111 10.42 -5.84 -11.60
C LYS A 111 10.56 -7.22 -10.96
N PHE A 112 10.09 -7.36 -9.72
CA PHE A 112 10.21 -8.54 -8.89
C PHE A 112 8.82 -8.93 -8.41
N THR A 113 8.04 -9.52 -9.34
CA THR A 113 6.65 -9.89 -9.08
C THR A 113 6.52 -10.76 -7.83
N LEU A 114 5.49 -10.45 -7.04
CA LEU A 114 5.06 -11.24 -5.89
C LEU A 114 3.83 -12.10 -6.23
N GLN A 115 3.37 -12.04 -7.48
CA GLN A 115 2.32 -12.90 -8.02
C GLN A 115 2.97 -14.09 -8.72
N ASP A 116 2.35 -15.26 -8.57
CA ASP A 116 2.70 -16.45 -9.33
C ASP A 116 2.08 -16.33 -10.72
N LEU A 117 2.79 -15.64 -11.62
CA LEU A 117 2.35 -15.43 -13.00
C LEU A 117 2.83 -16.59 -13.86
N ASP A 118 1.91 -17.18 -14.62
CA ASP A 118 2.29 -18.07 -15.71
C ASP A 118 3.25 -17.32 -16.64
N TRP A 119 4.35 -18.00 -16.99
CA TRP A 119 5.58 -17.48 -17.61
C TRP A 119 5.42 -16.64 -18.90
N SER A 120 4.22 -16.47 -19.44
CA SER A 120 3.95 -15.70 -20.67
C SER A 120 3.94 -14.18 -20.49
N GLU A 121 3.85 -13.67 -19.25
CA GLU A 121 3.84 -12.22 -19.00
C GLU A 121 5.00 -11.81 -18.09
N HIS A 122 6.11 -11.35 -18.68
CA HIS A 122 7.31 -10.88 -17.98
C HIS A 122 7.14 -9.55 -17.21
N TYR A 123 5.90 -9.06 -17.07
CA TYR A 123 5.62 -7.79 -16.44
C TYR A 123 4.33 -7.88 -15.62
N SER A 124 4.45 -7.83 -14.30
CA SER A 124 3.30 -7.67 -13.40
C SER A 124 3.15 -6.21 -13.07
N PHE A 125 2.01 -5.58 -13.36
CA PHE A 125 1.77 -4.24 -12.81
C PHE A 125 1.08 -4.37 -11.44
N PRO A 126 1.54 -3.65 -10.39
CA PRO A 126 0.94 -3.71 -9.05
C PRO A 126 -0.36 -2.90 -8.98
N ARG A 127 -1.40 -3.39 -9.66
CA ARG A 127 -2.68 -2.70 -9.86
C ARG A 127 -3.35 -2.34 -8.54
N GLU A 128 -3.40 -3.28 -7.61
CA GLU A 128 -4.05 -3.12 -6.31
C GLU A 128 -3.39 -2.02 -5.47
N LEU A 129 -2.06 -1.97 -5.47
CA LEU A 129 -1.30 -0.95 -4.75
C LEU A 129 -1.54 0.45 -5.34
N ILE A 130 -1.46 0.58 -6.66
CA ILE A 130 -1.70 1.86 -7.33
C ILE A 130 -3.14 2.33 -7.13
N GLN A 131 -4.11 1.42 -7.21
CA GLN A 131 -5.50 1.72 -6.92
C GLN A 131 -5.65 2.25 -5.49
N ALA A 132 -5.06 1.57 -4.49
CA ALA A 132 -5.14 2.01 -3.10
C ALA A 132 -4.52 3.41 -2.89
N VAL A 133 -3.39 3.71 -3.53
CA VAL A 133 -2.79 5.06 -3.51
C VAL A 133 -3.74 6.10 -4.09
N VAL A 134 -4.31 5.84 -5.27
CA VAL A 134 -5.24 6.76 -5.94
C VAL A 134 -6.49 7.00 -5.09
N GLU A 135 -7.04 5.96 -4.47
CA GLU A 135 -8.20 6.10 -3.57
C GLU A 135 -7.90 7.01 -2.38
N ARG A 136 -6.69 6.96 -1.82
CA ARG A 136 -6.28 7.86 -0.72
C ARG A 136 -6.08 9.29 -1.21
N LEU A 137 -5.45 9.49 -2.37
CA LEU A 137 -5.24 10.82 -2.96
C LEU A 137 -6.55 11.52 -3.34
N LEU A 138 -7.57 10.77 -3.73
CA LEU A 138 -8.89 11.30 -4.10
C LEU A 138 -9.89 11.33 -2.94
N SER A 139 -9.45 11.01 -1.72
CA SER A 139 -10.28 11.10 -0.52
C SER A 139 -10.76 12.55 -0.30
N GLN A 140 -12.04 12.72 0.02
CA GLN A 140 -12.64 14.02 0.32
C GLN A 140 -12.38 14.49 1.76
N MET A 141 -11.60 13.74 2.54
CA MET A 141 -11.38 14.04 3.96
C MET A 141 -10.46 15.25 4.16
N GLU A 142 -9.49 15.46 3.26
CA GLU A 142 -8.45 16.49 3.41
C GLU A 142 -8.08 17.10 2.05
N ASP A 143 -7.45 18.28 2.07
CA ASP A 143 -6.87 18.87 0.86
C ASP A 143 -5.58 18.12 0.48
N MET A 144 -5.64 17.39 -0.64
CA MET A 144 -4.54 16.62 -1.19
C MET A 144 -3.80 17.31 -2.34
N ALA A 145 -4.08 18.58 -2.65
CA ALA A 145 -3.56 19.25 -3.86
C ALA A 145 -2.03 19.23 -3.98
N LEU A 146 -1.30 19.47 -2.88
CA LEU A 146 0.17 19.43 -2.86
C LEU A 146 0.70 18.01 -3.08
N LEU A 147 0.05 17.00 -2.50
CA LEU A 147 0.48 15.61 -2.63
C LEU A 147 0.13 15.04 -4.02
N ILE A 148 -1.01 15.44 -4.59
CA ILE A 148 -1.38 15.15 -5.98
C ILE A 148 -0.36 15.77 -6.93
N SER A 149 0.07 17.01 -6.69
CA SER A 149 1.10 17.67 -7.51
C SER A 149 2.42 16.88 -7.48
N ARG A 150 2.81 16.35 -6.32
CA ARG A 150 3.96 15.45 -6.20
C ARG A 150 3.75 14.12 -6.92
N PHE A 151 2.55 13.56 -6.85
CA PHE A 151 2.20 12.31 -7.52
C PHE A 151 2.21 12.41 -9.05
N GLN A 152 1.95 13.60 -9.61
CA GLN A 152 1.91 13.81 -11.07
C GLN A 152 3.21 13.42 -11.77
N GLU A 153 4.36 13.51 -11.09
CA GLU A 153 5.65 13.06 -11.63
C GLU A 153 5.62 11.59 -12.06
N TYR A 154 4.86 10.74 -11.37
CA TYR A 154 4.74 9.32 -11.74
C TYR A 154 3.85 9.07 -12.96
N LEU A 155 3.02 10.06 -13.37
CA LEU A 155 2.17 9.95 -14.56
C LEU A 155 2.96 10.05 -15.87
N GLU A 156 4.26 10.34 -15.81
CA GLU A 156 5.17 10.20 -16.96
C GLU A 156 5.27 8.73 -17.40
N MET A 157 5.15 7.79 -16.47
CA MET A 157 5.17 6.35 -16.74
C MET A 157 3.85 5.90 -17.37
N GLU A 158 3.91 5.20 -18.50
CA GLU A 158 2.72 4.82 -19.27
C GLU A 158 1.77 3.90 -18.51
N ASP A 159 2.31 2.85 -17.88
CA ASP A 159 1.50 1.92 -17.10
C ASP A 159 0.81 2.63 -15.92
N VAL A 160 1.56 3.44 -15.17
CA VAL A 160 1.00 4.22 -14.05
C VAL A 160 -0.14 5.11 -14.53
N ARG A 161 0.07 5.86 -15.61
CA ARG A 161 -0.96 6.73 -16.20
C ARG A 161 -2.21 5.94 -16.61
N TYR A 162 -2.05 4.78 -17.25
CA TYR A 162 -3.16 3.92 -17.66
C TYR A 162 -3.98 3.41 -16.48
N TYR A 163 -3.31 2.85 -15.46
CA TYR A 163 -4.00 2.27 -14.31
C TYR A 163 -4.59 3.33 -13.39
N VAL A 164 -3.91 4.47 -13.20
CA VAL A 164 -4.48 5.62 -12.47
C VAL A 164 -5.78 6.08 -13.13
N MET A 165 -5.80 6.23 -14.46
CA MET A 165 -7.02 6.67 -15.16
C MET A 165 -8.16 5.65 -15.03
N SER A 166 -7.83 4.36 -15.00
CA SER A 166 -8.80 3.29 -14.74
C SER A 166 -9.35 3.37 -13.31
N SER A 167 -8.50 3.54 -12.30
CA SER A 167 -8.92 3.70 -10.90
C SER A 167 -9.74 4.99 -10.68
N VAL A 168 -9.41 6.09 -11.36
CA VAL A 168 -10.20 7.33 -11.32
C VAL A 168 -11.61 7.09 -11.87
N ARG A 169 -11.73 6.42 -13.03
CA ARG A 169 -13.02 6.10 -13.64
C ARG A 169 -13.91 5.26 -12.72
N GLU A 170 -13.32 4.26 -12.04
CA GLU A 170 -14.04 3.43 -11.07
C GLU A 170 -14.51 4.24 -9.86
N ASN A 171 -13.65 5.11 -9.33
CA ASN A 171 -14.02 6.02 -8.23
C ASN A 171 -15.15 6.98 -8.61
N LEU A 172 -15.15 7.53 -9.83
CA LEU A 172 -16.24 8.37 -10.33
C LEU A 172 -17.57 7.62 -10.34
N GLY A 173 -17.59 6.36 -10.81
CA GLY A 173 -18.78 5.51 -10.75
C GLY A 173 -19.33 5.38 -9.33
N ARG A 174 -18.45 5.07 -8.36
CA ARG A 174 -18.82 4.95 -6.94
C ARG A 174 -19.39 6.24 -6.37
N VAL A 175 -18.80 7.40 -6.67
CA VAL A 175 -19.29 8.71 -6.19
C VAL A 175 -20.65 9.05 -6.80
N MET A 176 -20.82 8.80 -8.11
CA MET A 176 -22.09 9.04 -8.80
C MET A 176 -23.22 8.17 -8.23
N ASP A 177 -22.95 6.90 -7.94
CA ASP A 177 -23.95 5.99 -7.35
C ASP A 177 -24.32 6.38 -5.91
N LYS A 178 -23.34 6.78 -5.08
CA LYS A 178 -23.61 7.33 -3.74
C LYS A 178 -24.50 8.57 -3.79
N ASN A 179 -24.25 9.47 -4.74
CA ASN A 179 -25.05 10.69 -4.89
C ASN A 179 -26.48 10.40 -5.38
N LYS A 180 -26.70 9.38 -6.22
CA LYS A 180 -28.07 8.96 -6.59
C LYS A 180 -28.87 8.45 -5.39
N GLY A 181 -28.22 7.76 -4.45
CA GLY A 181 -28.85 7.33 -3.18
C GLY A 181 -29.20 8.50 -2.25
N ALA A 182 -28.38 9.55 -2.22
CA ALA A 182 -28.61 10.75 -1.41
C ALA A 182 -29.75 11.64 -1.95
N ILE A 183 -30.00 11.64 -3.26
CA ILE A 183 -31.08 12.41 -3.90
C ILE A 183 -32.46 11.74 -3.70
N GLN A 184 -32.50 10.47 -3.24
CA GLN A 184 -33.73 9.70 -3.07
C GLN A 184 -34.36 9.75 -1.67
N THR A 185 -33.87 10.52 -0.69
CA THR A 185 -34.62 10.76 0.56
C THR A 185 -35.68 11.85 0.33
N PRO A 186 -36.98 11.53 0.21
CA PRO A 186 -38.01 12.54 0.05
C PRO A 186 -38.27 13.16 1.42
N HIS A 187 -38.32 14.49 1.46
CA HIS A 187 -38.92 15.25 2.56
C HIS A 187 -40.43 14.91 2.65
N THR A 188 -40.78 13.79 3.28
CA THR A 188 -42.15 13.48 3.71
C THR A 188 -42.18 13.38 5.22
N ALA A 189 -41.99 14.51 5.89
CA ALA A 189 -42.08 14.61 7.34
C ALA A 189 -42.85 15.86 7.78
N TRP A 190 -43.90 16.28 7.06
CA TRP A 190 -44.83 17.32 7.52
C TRP A 190 -46.23 17.18 6.91
N LEU A 191 -46.91 16.04 7.11
CA LEU A 191 -48.37 15.97 6.98
C LEU A 191 -48.94 14.96 7.99
N LEU A 192 -49.24 15.45 9.20
CA LEU A 192 -50.28 14.85 10.04
C LEU A 192 -51.43 15.87 10.14
N PRO A 193 -52.69 15.50 9.84
CA PRO A 193 -53.82 16.40 10.00
C PRO A 193 -54.18 16.57 11.47
N LEU A 194 -54.63 17.78 11.81
CA LEU A 194 -55.31 18.16 13.05
C LEU A 194 -56.61 17.36 13.26
#